data_AF-A0A1A2V991-F1
#
_entry.id   AF-A0A1A2V991-F1
#
_cell.length_a   1.000
_cell.length_b   1.000
_cell.length_c   1.000
_cell.angle_alpha   90.00
_cell.angle_beta   90.00
_cell.angle_gamma   90.00
#
_symmetry.space_group_name_H-M   'P 1'
#
loop_
_entity.id
_entity.type
_entity.pdbx_description
1 polymer ?
#
loop_
_entity_poly.entity_id
_entity_poly.type
_entity_poly.pdbx_seq_one_letter_code
_entity_poly.pdbx_strand_id
1 'polypeptide(L)'
;MKREVDYTWRLAELMAAHGMHNSTDLIPRLAERGIQLSRPQVYRVVHQRPERVSLQLMAALCDILGCGVEDLVTVTATDVRRRKTASGAAATPPPNVVELNKSVRPRRARVITDGPD
;
A
#
# COMPACT_ATOMS: atom_id res chain seq x y z
N MET A 1 -16.18 8.61 -12.59
CA MET A 1 -15.38 7.41 -12.26
C MET A 1 -15.01 7.49 -10.79
N LYS A 2 -15.14 6.40 -10.01
CA LYS A 2 -14.72 6.41 -8.60
C LYS A 2 -13.25 6.03 -8.53
N ARG A 3 -12.42 6.90 -7.95
CA ARG A 3 -10.99 6.68 -7.73
C ARG A 3 -10.80 6.30 -6.27
N GLU A 4 -9.96 5.29 -6.02
CA GLU A 4 -9.42 4.98 -4.70
C GLU A 4 -8.03 5.60 -4.61
N VAL A 5 -7.86 6.53 -3.67
CA VAL A 5 -6.61 7.26 -3.45
C VAL A 5 -5.98 6.75 -2.17
N ASP A 6 -4.70 6.44 -2.25
CA ASP A 6 -3.89 5.94 -1.15
C ASP A 6 -2.52 6.64 -1.14
N TYR A 7 -1.71 6.42 -0.11
CA TYR A 7 -0.36 6.98 -0.06
C TYR A 7 0.61 6.11 0.74
N THR A 8 1.89 6.23 0.41
CA THR A 8 3.01 5.67 1.16
C THR A 8 3.80 6.79 1.81
N TRP A 9 4.17 6.58 3.07
CA TRP A 9 4.98 7.50 3.85
C TRP A 9 6.41 6.96 3.98
N ARG A 10 7.40 7.76 3.57
CA ARG A 10 8.80 7.29 3.38
C ARG A 10 9.81 7.96 4.33
N LEU A 11 9.35 8.64 5.37
CA LEU A 11 10.25 9.40 6.25
C LEU A 11 11.35 8.53 6.88
N ALA A 12 11.05 7.33 7.35
CA ALA A 12 12.06 6.46 7.96
C ALA A 12 13.19 6.06 6.97
N GLU A 13 12.84 5.81 5.71
CA GLU A 13 13.79 5.49 4.65
C GLU A 13 14.71 6.69 4.36
N LEU A 14 14.11 7.89 4.23
CA LEU A 14 14.85 9.12 3.98
C LEU A 14 15.74 9.51 5.17
N MET A 15 15.27 9.33 6.40
CA MET A 15 16.11 9.52 7.59
C MET A 15 17.35 8.63 7.55
N ALA A 16 17.18 7.34 7.25
CA ALA A 16 18.30 6.41 7.16
C ALA A 16 19.30 6.79 6.05
N ALA A 17 18.81 7.24 4.90
CA ALA A 17 19.66 7.74 3.80
C ALA A 17 20.48 8.98 4.21
N HIS A 18 19.96 9.78 5.14
CA HIS A 18 20.64 10.95 5.73
C HIS A 18 21.45 10.62 7.00
N GLY A 19 21.69 9.34 7.31
CA GLY A 19 22.45 8.92 8.49
C GLY A 19 21.76 9.13 9.83
N MET A 20 20.44 9.36 9.82
CA MET A 20 19.61 9.42 11.03
C MET A 20 18.97 8.05 11.27
N HIS A 21 19.43 7.37 12.31
CA HIS A 21 19.03 5.99 12.62
C HIS A 21 18.03 5.91 13.78
N ASN A 22 17.78 7.02 14.49
CA ASN A 22 16.77 7.10 15.53
C ASN A 22 15.77 8.21 15.23
N SER A 23 14.48 7.94 15.45
CA SER A 23 13.43 8.95 15.41
C SER A 23 13.76 10.20 16.26
N THR A 24 14.46 10.03 17.38
CA THR A 24 14.86 11.15 18.25
C THR A 24 15.86 12.11 17.62
N ASP A 25 16.57 11.69 16.56
CA ASP A 25 17.53 12.54 15.84
C ASP A 25 16.83 13.72 15.13
N LEU A 26 15.52 13.61 14.87
CA LEU A 26 14.71 14.69 14.33
C LEU A 26 14.34 15.75 15.36
N ILE A 27 14.29 15.43 16.65
CA ILE A 27 13.80 16.36 17.69
C ILE A 27 14.57 17.69 17.70
N PRO A 28 15.91 17.71 17.81
CA PRO A 28 16.65 18.98 17.81
C PRO A 28 16.51 19.74 16.49
N ARG A 29 16.47 19.03 15.35
CA ARG A 29 16.35 19.63 14.01
C ARG A 29 14.98 20.26 13.77
N LEU A 30 13.92 19.66 14.29
CA LEU A 30 12.57 20.22 14.27
C LEU A 30 12.48 21.43 15.20
N ALA A 31 13.12 21.36 16.38
CA ALA A 31 13.15 22.47 17.33
C ALA A 31 13.84 23.72 16.76
N GLU A 32 14.93 23.56 16.00
CA GLU A 32 15.61 24.65 15.26
C GLU A 32 14.67 25.39 14.29
N ARG A 33 13.61 24.72 13.81
CA ARG A 33 12.59 25.27 12.90
C ARG A 33 11.32 25.70 13.62
N GLY A 34 11.36 25.79 14.95
CA GLY A 34 10.23 26.19 15.79
C GLY A 34 9.16 25.10 15.95
N ILE A 35 9.44 23.85 15.58
CA ILE A 35 8.49 22.73 15.70
C ILE A 35 8.84 21.90 16.92
N GLN A 36 8.00 22.00 17.96
CA GLN A 36 8.16 21.23 19.19
C GLN A 36 7.23 20.00 19.16
N LEU A 37 7.82 18.81 19.09
CA LEU A 37 7.11 17.54 19.18
C LEU A 37 7.68 16.70 20.33
N SER A 38 6.81 16.05 21.08
CA SER A 38 7.19 15.05 22.07
C SER A 38 7.78 13.80 21.40
N ARG A 39 8.60 13.03 22.12
CA ARG A 39 9.18 11.77 21.62
C ARG A 39 8.13 10.81 21.03
N PRO A 40 6.95 10.57 21.67
CA PRO A 40 5.92 9.73 21.08
C PRO A 40 5.30 10.32 19.80
N GLN A 41 5.19 11.65 19.69
CA GLN A 41 4.72 12.28 18.45
C GLN A 41 5.72 12.07 17.31
N VAL A 42 7.00 12.29 17.56
CA VAL A 42 8.05 12.06 16.55
C VAL A 42 8.10 10.59 16.15
N TYR A 43 8.03 9.66 17.10
CA TYR A 43 7.99 8.23 16.81
C TYR A 43 6.83 7.87 15.87
N ARG A 44 5.61 8.37 16.14
CA ARG A 44 4.45 8.14 15.27
C ARG A 44 4.62 8.75 13.89
N VAL A 45 5.17 9.95 13.79
CA VAL A 45 5.47 10.59 12.51
C VAL A 45 6.49 9.78 11.72
N VAL A 46 7.50 9.17 12.34
CA VAL A 46 8.55 8.43 11.63
C VAL A 46 8.12 7.02 11.26
N HIS A 47 7.51 6.28 12.19
CA HIS A 47 7.32 4.83 12.07
C HIS A 47 5.87 4.41 11.80
N GLN A 48 4.91 5.31 11.95
CA GLN A 48 3.52 5.02 11.60
C GLN A 48 3.14 5.75 10.32
N ARG A 49 1.92 5.45 9.84
CA ARG A 49 1.32 6.12 8.69
C ARG A 49 0.43 7.26 9.20
N PRO A 50 0.91 8.53 9.20
CA PRO A 50 0.17 9.61 9.81
C PRO A 50 -1.02 10.06 8.96
N GLU A 51 -2.23 10.05 9.51
CA GLU A 51 -3.43 10.56 8.81
C GLU A 51 -3.43 12.08 8.61
N ARG A 52 -2.73 12.79 9.51
CA ARG A 52 -2.66 14.25 9.52
C ARG A 52 -1.26 14.70 9.89
N VAL A 53 -0.75 15.62 9.10
CA VAL A 53 0.49 16.36 9.35
C VAL A 53 0.25 17.82 8.96
N SER A 54 0.86 18.76 9.70
CA SER A 54 0.81 20.16 9.29
C SER A 54 1.72 20.38 8.08
N LEU A 55 1.35 21.32 7.21
CA LEU A 55 2.23 21.71 6.10
C LEU A 55 3.57 22.26 6.60
N GLN A 56 3.59 22.90 7.77
CA GLN A 56 4.82 23.37 8.40
C GLN A 56 5.76 22.20 8.77
N LEU A 57 5.22 21.09 9.30
CA LEU A 57 6.01 19.89 9.55
C LEU A 57 6.53 19.29 8.24
N MET A 58 5.70 19.23 7.20
CA MET A 58 6.11 18.77 5.87
C MET A 58 7.31 19.59 5.34
N ALA A 59 7.19 20.91 5.36
CA ALA A 59 8.24 21.82 4.90
C ALA A 59 9.53 21.68 5.72
N ALA A 60 9.41 21.54 7.03
CA ALA A 60 10.57 21.32 7.90
C ALA A 60 11.26 19.99 7.61
N LEU A 61 10.52 18.91 7.37
CA LEU A 61 11.11 17.62 7.01
C LEU A 61 11.83 17.69 5.66
N CYS A 62 11.23 18.33 4.66
CA CYS A 62 11.85 18.59 3.37
C CYS A 62 13.17 19.39 3.52
N ASP A 63 13.18 20.45 4.33
CA ASP A 63 14.36 21.27 4.59
C ASP A 63 15.45 20.51 5.37
N ILE A 64 15.07 19.71 6.37
CA ILE A 64 16.01 18.86 7.15
C ILE A 64 16.70 17.82 6.26
N LEU A 65 15.95 17.23 5.34
CA LEU A 65 16.39 16.13 4.48
C LEU A 65 16.82 16.60 3.09
N GLY A 66 16.74 17.90 2.77
CA GLY A 66 17.04 18.42 1.43
C GLY A 66 16.27 17.72 0.30
N CYS A 67 15.00 17.35 0.54
CA CYS A 67 14.18 16.58 -0.40
C CYS A 67 12.82 17.24 -0.68
N GLY A 68 12.13 16.77 -1.72
CA GLY A 68 10.79 17.23 -2.10
C GLY A 68 9.66 16.59 -1.28
N VAL A 69 8.43 17.06 -1.47
CA VAL A 69 7.25 16.47 -0.81
C VAL A 69 6.92 15.10 -1.40
N GLU A 70 7.20 14.91 -2.69
CA GLU A 70 7.05 13.67 -3.44
C GLU A 70 7.96 12.54 -2.92
N ASP A 71 9.10 12.90 -2.33
CA ASP A 71 9.99 11.94 -1.70
C ASP A 71 9.41 11.43 -0.38
N LEU A 72 8.81 12.33 0.41
CA LEU A 72 8.17 12.01 1.69
C LEU A 72 6.86 11.22 1.53
N VAL A 73 6.03 11.62 0.57
CA VAL A 73 4.70 11.05 0.32
C VAL A 73 4.56 10.63 -1.13
N THR A 74 4.45 9.33 -1.37
CA THR A 74 4.07 8.80 -2.68
C THR A 74 2.57 8.57 -2.73
N VAL A 75 1.85 9.31 -3.58
CA VAL A 75 0.40 9.17 -3.74
C VAL A 75 0.11 8.13 -4.82
N THR A 76 -0.81 7.20 -4.54
CA THR A 76 -1.32 6.24 -5.51
C THR A 76 -2.81 6.47 -5.73
N ALA A 77 -3.27 6.34 -6.97
CA ALA A 77 -4.69 6.50 -7.30
C ALA A 77 -5.10 5.45 -8.34
N THR A 78 -6.04 4.57 -7.98
CA THR A 78 -6.52 3.48 -8.84
C THR A 78 -8.01 3.62 -9.11
N ASP A 79 -8.46 3.14 -10.27
CA ASP A 79 -9.89 3.10 -10.59
C ASP A 79 -10.55 1.96 -9.82
N VAL A 80 -11.63 2.27 -9.11
CA VAL A 80 -12.40 1.24 -8.38
C VAL A 80 -13.02 0.30 -9.40
N ARG A 81 -12.53 -0.95 -9.44
CA ARG A 81 -13.10 -1.98 -10.30
C ARG A 81 -14.57 -2.17 -9.94
N ARG A 82 -15.47 -1.89 -10.89
CA ARG A 82 -16.88 -2.29 -10.75
C ARG A 82 -16.93 -3.81 -10.63
N ARG A 83 -17.49 -4.30 -9.52
CA ARG A 83 -17.78 -5.73 -9.35
C ARG A 83 -18.68 -6.14 -10.52
N LYS A 84 -18.17 -7.00 -11.41
CA LYS A 84 -19.03 -7.66 -12.40
C LYS A 84 -20.01 -8.53 -11.62
N THR A 85 -21.27 -8.11 -11.55
CA THR A 85 -22.34 -9.00 -11.11
C THR A 85 -22.46 -10.10 -12.16
N ALA A 86 -22.35 -11.36 -11.74
CA ALA A 86 -22.65 -12.51 -12.58
C ALA A 86 -24.17 -12.61 -12.79
N SER A 87 -24.79 -11.58 -13.37
CA SER A 87 -26.10 -11.69 -14.00
C SER A 87 -25.83 -12.25 -15.39
N GLY A 88 -26.09 -13.55 -15.56
CA GLY A 88 -25.79 -14.32 -16.76
C GLY A 88 -26.54 -13.83 -18.00
N ALA A 89 -25.97 -12.85 -18.69
CA ALA A 89 -26.15 -12.69 -20.13
C ALA A 89 -24.88 -13.21 -20.78
N ALA A 90 -25.04 -14.22 -21.64
CA ALA A 90 -23.97 -14.90 -22.37
C ALA A 90 -23.11 -13.88 -23.13
N ALA A 91 -22.01 -13.44 -22.51
CA ALA A 91 -20.97 -12.72 -23.21
C ALA A 91 -20.18 -13.76 -24.00
N THR A 92 -20.26 -13.68 -25.33
CA THR A 92 -19.46 -14.49 -26.24
C THR A 92 -17.99 -14.47 -25.77
N PRO A 93 -17.39 -15.61 -25.44
CA PRO A 93 -16.01 -15.64 -24.98
C PRO A 93 -15.10 -15.11 -26.09
N PRO A 94 -14.02 -14.38 -25.75
CA PRO A 94 -13.00 -14.02 -26.72
C PRO A 94 -12.45 -15.28 -27.39
N PRO A 95 -11.96 -15.21 -28.65
CA PRO A 95 -11.70 -16.39 -29.51
C PRO A 95 -10.72 -17.41 -28.94
N ASN A 96 -9.98 -17.05 -27.89
CA ASN A 96 -8.91 -17.84 -27.30
C ASN A 96 -9.31 -18.46 -25.93
N VAL A 97 -10.56 -18.35 -25.51
CA VAL A 97 -11.05 -18.91 -24.23
C VAL A 97 -11.99 -20.07 -24.50
N VAL A 98 -11.53 -21.28 -24.23
CA VAL A 98 -12.34 -22.49 -24.32
C VAL A 98 -13.19 -22.61 -23.04
N GLU A 99 -14.52 -22.71 -23.20
CA GLU A 99 -15.41 -23.03 -22.09
C GLU A 99 -15.15 -24.46 -21.59
N LEU A 100 -14.34 -24.57 -20.53
CA LEU A 100 -13.89 -25.86 -19.98
C LEU A 100 -15.06 -26.76 -19.55
N ASN A 101 -16.19 -26.15 -19.16
CA ASN A 101 -17.43 -26.84 -18.81
C ASN A 101 -18.07 -27.61 -19.98
N LYS A 102 -17.75 -27.24 -21.23
CA LYS A 102 -18.19 -27.94 -22.45
C LYS A 102 -17.12 -28.85 -23.03
N SER A 103 -15.83 -28.56 -22.80
CA SER A 103 -14.72 -29.29 -23.43
C SER A 103 -14.14 -30.42 -22.58
N VAL A 104 -14.32 -30.42 -21.26
CA VAL A 104 -13.78 -31.47 -20.38
C VAL A 104 -14.86 -31.95 -19.42
N ARG A 105 -15.36 -33.18 -19.63
CA ARG A 105 -16.19 -33.87 -18.65
C ARG A 105 -15.28 -34.75 -17.77
N PRO A 106 -15.18 -34.50 -16.46
CA PRO A 106 -14.38 -35.34 -15.57
C PRO A 106 -14.87 -36.79 -15.62
N ARG A 107 -13.96 -37.74 -15.81
CA ARG A 107 -14.27 -39.16 -15.81
C ARG A 107 -14.51 -39.59 -14.35
N ARG A 108 -15.64 -40.28 -14.07
CA ARG A 108 -15.96 -40.76 -12.71
C ARG A 108 -14.82 -41.62 -12.16
N ALA A 109 -14.39 -41.34 -10.93
CA ALA A 109 -13.42 -42.16 -10.22
C ALA A 109 -14.01 -43.55 -9.95
N ARG A 110 -13.20 -44.60 -10.12
CA ARG A 110 -13.52 -45.97 -9.73
C ARG A 110 -12.84 -46.23 -8.39
N VAL A 111 -13.61 -46.30 -7.32
CA VAL A 111 -13.09 -46.61 -5.98
C VAL A 111 -12.88 -48.13 -5.91
N ILE A 112 -11.64 -48.55 -5.67
CA ILE A 112 -11.29 -49.93 -5.37
C ILE A 112 -11.18 -50.01 -3.85
N THR A 113 -11.98 -50.87 -3.23
CA THR A 113 -11.82 -51.23 -1.82
C THR A 113 -10.80 -52.35 -1.74
N ASP A 114 -9.67 -52.14 -1.07
CA ASP A 114 -8.78 -53.22 -0.69
C ASP A 114 -9.52 -54.15 0.29
N GLY A 115 -9.62 -55.43 -0.08
CA GLY A 115 -10.25 -56.46 0.75
C GLY A 115 -9.30 -56.98 1.83
N PRO A 116 -9.80 -57.38 3.01
CA PRO A 116 -8.98 -57.95 4.08
C PRO A 116 -8.72 -59.45 3.88
N ASP A 117 -7.53 -59.91 4.32
CA ASP A 117 -7.14 -61.31 4.52
C ASP A 117 -8.00 -62.02 5.59
#